data_AF-A0A7X9NU90-F1
#
_entry.id   AF-A0A7X9NU90-F1
#
_cell.length_a   1.000
_cell.length_b   1.000
_cell.length_c   1.000
_cell.angle_alpha   90.00
_cell.angle_beta   90.00
_cell.angle_gamma   90.00
#
_symmetry.space_group_name_H-M   'P 1'
#
loop_
_entity.id
_entity.type
_entity.pdbx_description
1 polymer ?
#
loop_
_entity_poly.entity_id
_entity_poly.type
_entity_poly.pdbx_seq_one_letter_code
_entity_poly.pdbx_strand_id
1 'polypeptide(L)'
;MSDAVAVALTFIGSLIGLVLSFSGFSKTPGSHSMSARIKYALMGYAANLPAWLLAMSANQSFIRASSGLYPGDHLGLNELAWPMILAVIALALLSLPIKLVANTICKDDANWLQQHDPGPLMDVVNAAQIARAMPGEPDFYGFRVVNQDASKELYGDSEGNAYHAGMKADLNAARQKGQLYGTPGIGLKNSGFATSNINSGSKGERVLAGIIAAFNEGGLNVDGFYSLYGLNERGQKTTADIDCVLLGIDHAGQLHAWFVDAKYYKGGKDTKYICMGDNTIARTSKAKHAFVTGPNGQVTLPTSQNMVHQAATWRQFLEQYHISAKWVICFVPGPEGTPDVSDVRWSAIRSVVIDPNSPTGTRAEYTGIPVMSMEDLIKEIHGMDLAHTANIPLAAIQLFKNQLKH
;
A
#
# COMPACT_ATOMS: atom_id res chain seq x y z
N MET A 1 11.90 50.14 -2.72
CA MET A 1 11.26 49.24 -3.68
C MET A 1 12.22 48.32 -4.47
N SER A 2 13.56 48.35 -4.32
CA SER A 2 14.43 47.35 -4.98
C SER A 2 14.85 46.16 -4.10
N ASP A 3 14.94 46.34 -2.77
CA ASP A 3 15.40 45.26 -1.88
C ASP A 3 14.35 44.17 -1.66
N ALA A 4 13.06 44.52 -1.70
CA ALA A 4 11.98 43.54 -1.64
C ALA A 4 11.98 42.59 -2.85
N VAL A 5 12.43 43.06 -4.02
CA VAL A 5 12.49 42.25 -5.26
C VAL A 5 13.72 41.35 -5.25
N ALA A 6 14.86 41.82 -4.75
CA ALA A 6 16.08 41.01 -4.61
C ALA A 6 15.94 39.95 -3.50
N VAL A 7 15.31 40.30 -2.37
CA VAL A 7 14.94 39.35 -1.32
C VAL A 7 13.90 38.37 -1.85
N ALA A 8 12.89 38.83 -2.62
CA ALA A 8 11.93 37.93 -3.26
C ALA A 8 12.59 36.98 -4.27
N LEU A 9 13.53 37.43 -5.10
CA LEU A 9 14.22 36.57 -6.08
C LEU A 9 15.18 35.57 -5.42
N THR A 10 15.83 35.96 -4.32
CA THR A 10 16.70 35.06 -3.54
C THR A 10 15.86 34.05 -2.74
N PHE A 11 14.73 34.49 -2.19
CA PHE A 11 13.74 33.64 -1.53
C PHE A 11 13.08 32.69 -2.54
N ILE A 12 12.78 33.14 -3.77
CA ILE A 12 12.29 32.32 -4.89
C ILE A 12 13.34 31.31 -5.34
N GLY A 13 14.62 31.70 -5.50
CA GLY A 13 15.70 30.77 -5.83
C GLY A 13 15.92 29.70 -4.75
N SER A 14 15.77 30.09 -3.48
CA SER A 14 15.85 29.17 -2.33
C SER A 14 14.61 28.27 -2.22
N LEU A 15 13.40 28.80 -2.50
CA LEU A 15 12.15 28.04 -2.53
C LEU A 15 12.12 27.07 -3.71
N ILE A 16 12.68 27.45 -4.87
CA ILE A 16 12.89 26.58 -6.03
C ILE A 16 13.89 25.47 -5.68
N GLY A 17 15.02 25.80 -5.05
CA GLY A 17 15.99 24.81 -4.58
C GLY A 17 15.41 23.85 -3.54
N LEU A 18 14.53 24.35 -2.66
CA LEU A 18 13.82 23.59 -1.64
C LEU A 18 12.71 22.69 -2.24
N VAL A 19 11.89 23.21 -3.16
CA VAL A 19 10.84 22.45 -3.85
C VAL A 19 11.46 21.36 -4.73
N LEU A 20 12.57 21.65 -5.41
CA LEU A 20 13.29 20.68 -6.24
C LEU A 20 14.08 19.63 -5.43
N SER A 21 14.45 19.93 -4.19
CA SER A 21 15.07 18.95 -3.28
C SER A 21 14.04 18.07 -2.57
N PHE A 22 12.80 18.57 -2.38
CA PHE A 22 11.67 17.78 -1.88
C PHE A 22 10.97 16.93 -2.96
N SER A 23 11.03 17.33 -4.24
CA SER A 23 10.62 16.47 -5.36
C SER A 23 11.79 15.58 -5.75
N GLY A 24 11.94 14.42 -5.11
CA GLY A 24 13.01 13.45 -5.40
C GLY A 24 13.09 13.06 -6.88
N PHE A 25 13.82 13.86 -7.67
CA PHE A 25 14.03 13.59 -9.09
C PHE A 25 14.89 12.34 -9.21
N SER A 26 14.25 11.23 -9.55
CA SER A 26 14.92 10.03 -10.04
C SER A 26 15.68 10.37 -11.33
N LYS A 27 16.88 9.80 -11.49
CA LYS A 27 17.80 10.08 -12.62
C LYS A 27 17.25 9.51 -13.94
N THR A 28 16.36 10.24 -14.62
CA THR A 28 15.94 9.98 -16.01
C THR A 28 16.82 10.71 -17.02
N PRO A 29 16.87 10.29 -18.31
CA PRO A 29 17.48 11.07 -19.39
C PRO A 29 16.93 12.52 -19.48
N GLY A 30 15.64 12.73 -19.21
CA GLY A 30 15.01 14.06 -19.13
C GLY A 30 15.54 14.90 -17.95
N SER A 31 15.70 14.29 -16.78
CA SER A 31 16.31 14.90 -15.60
C SER A 31 17.81 15.16 -15.77
N HIS A 32 18.52 14.38 -16.59
CA HIS A 32 19.93 14.62 -16.94
C HIS A 32 20.09 15.90 -17.77
N SER A 33 19.16 16.18 -18.67
CA SER A 33 19.06 17.46 -19.40
C SER A 33 18.83 18.65 -18.44
N MET A 34 17.97 18.49 -17.43
CA MET A 34 17.68 19.55 -16.46
C MET A 34 18.77 19.72 -15.39
N SER A 35 19.35 18.63 -14.89
CA SER A 35 20.52 18.62 -14.00
C SER A 35 21.73 19.21 -14.69
N ALA A 36 21.93 18.95 -15.99
CA ALA A 36 22.94 19.63 -16.80
C ALA A 36 22.66 21.13 -16.87
N ARG A 37 21.42 21.57 -17.15
CA ARG A 37 21.04 23.00 -17.19
C ARG A 37 21.21 23.70 -15.84
N ILE A 38 20.87 23.04 -14.72
CA ILE A 38 21.07 23.54 -13.36
C ILE A 38 22.57 23.56 -13.00
N LYS A 39 23.33 22.54 -13.39
CA LYS A 39 24.80 22.52 -13.26
C LYS A 39 25.47 23.59 -14.11
N TYR A 40 24.98 23.93 -15.30
CA TYR A 40 25.47 25.05 -16.10
C TYR A 40 25.17 26.40 -15.44
N ALA A 41 23.99 26.55 -14.83
CA ALA A 41 23.65 27.75 -14.04
C ALA A 41 24.51 27.88 -12.77
N LEU A 42 24.74 26.78 -12.05
CA LEU A 42 25.63 26.71 -10.89
C LEU A 42 27.12 26.81 -11.26
N MET A 43 27.53 26.32 -12.44
CA MET A 43 28.88 26.49 -12.98
C MET A 43 29.12 27.93 -13.41
N GLY A 44 28.11 28.65 -13.91
CA GLY A 44 28.18 30.10 -14.11
C GLY A 44 28.40 30.87 -12.80
N TYR A 45 27.79 30.39 -11.70
CA TYR A 45 27.99 30.90 -10.35
C TYR A 45 29.37 30.51 -9.76
N ALA A 46 29.82 29.26 -9.97
CA ALA A 46 31.11 28.75 -9.50
C ALA A 46 32.31 29.26 -10.33
N ALA A 47 32.08 29.73 -11.57
CA ALA A 47 33.06 30.41 -12.41
C ALA A 47 33.33 31.86 -11.97
N ASN A 48 32.80 32.28 -10.81
CA ASN A 48 33.07 33.59 -10.19
C ASN A 48 32.76 34.79 -11.09
N LEU A 49 31.79 34.65 -12.01
CA LEU A 49 31.19 35.84 -12.62
C LEU A 49 30.37 36.55 -11.54
N PRO A 50 30.73 37.78 -11.13
CA PRO A 50 30.18 38.29 -9.90
C PRO A 50 28.75 38.78 -10.09
N ALA A 51 27.84 38.32 -9.23
CA ALA A 51 26.44 38.78 -9.19
C ALA A 51 26.32 40.31 -9.02
N TRP A 52 27.34 40.96 -8.44
CA TRP A 52 27.42 42.42 -8.30
C TRP A 52 27.70 43.14 -9.62
N LEU A 53 28.30 42.50 -10.63
CA LEU A 53 28.53 43.09 -11.97
C LEU A 53 27.23 43.12 -12.79
N LEU A 54 26.32 42.16 -12.54
CA LEU A 54 24.96 42.11 -13.10
C LEU A 54 23.97 43.00 -12.33
N ALA A 55 24.23 43.27 -11.05
CA ALA A 55 23.40 44.11 -10.19
C ALA A 55 23.83 45.60 -10.17
N MET A 56 25.11 45.93 -10.44
CA MET A 56 25.63 47.30 -10.36
C MET A 56 25.18 48.23 -11.48
N SER A 57 24.80 47.72 -12.66
CA SER A 57 24.21 48.57 -13.73
C SER A 57 22.79 49.05 -13.40
N ALA A 58 22.11 48.42 -12.44
CA ALA A 58 20.74 48.73 -12.08
C ALA A 58 20.58 49.48 -10.75
N ASN A 59 21.61 49.56 -9.91
CA ASN A 59 21.43 49.89 -8.48
C ASN A 59 22.21 51.11 -7.96
N GLN A 60 22.79 51.95 -8.83
CA GLN A 60 23.32 53.26 -8.39
C GLN A 60 22.22 54.29 -8.07
N SER A 61 20.96 54.03 -8.44
CA SER A 61 19.85 54.96 -8.21
C SER A 61 19.13 54.76 -6.87
N PHE A 62 19.27 53.60 -6.21
CA PHE A 62 18.42 53.27 -5.05
C PHE A 62 19.02 53.68 -3.69
N ILE A 63 20.36 53.68 -3.56
CA ILE A 63 21.04 54.01 -2.29
C ILE A 63 20.98 55.51 -1.94
N ARG A 64 20.67 56.40 -2.90
CA ARG A 64 20.46 57.83 -2.59
C ARG A 64 19.06 58.19 -2.10
N ALA A 65 18.09 57.28 -2.14
CA ALA A 65 16.70 57.58 -1.81
C ALA A 65 16.26 57.13 -0.39
N SER A 66 17.05 56.30 0.31
CA SER A 66 16.63 55.68 1.57
C SER A 66 17.35 56.17 2.84
N SER A 67 18.39 57.01 2.72
CA SER A 67 18.92 57.79 3.86
C SER A 67 18.16 59.11 3.96
N GLY A 68 17.05 59.10 4.69
CA GLY A 68 16.02 60.14 4.68
C GLY A 68 16.47 61.54 5.07
N LEU A 69 15.73 62.52 4.54
CA LEU A 69 15.45 63.85 5.11
C LEU A 69 14.18 64.36 4.40
N TYR A 70 13.04 64.38 5.10
CA TYR A 70 12.09 65.49 5.26
C TYR A 70 10.73 64.97 5.79
N PRO A 71 10.07 65.69 6.71
CA PRO A 71 8.80 65.30 7.33
C PRO A 71 7.62 65.83 6.50
N GLY A 72 6.58 65.02 6.35
CA GLY A 72 5.31 65.46 5.78
C GLY A 72 4.60 64.37 4.99
N ASP A 73 3.32 64.24 5.27
CA ASP A 73 2.26 63.63 4.47
C ASP A 73 2.02 62.11 4.52
N HIS A 74 0.74 61.84 4.74
CA HIS A 74 0.08 60.56 4.81
C HIS A 74 0.22 59.79 3.48
N LEU A 75 1.11 58.80 3.44
CA LEU A 75 1.09 57.78 2.38
C LEU A 75 -0.06 56.81 2.66
N GLY A 76 -1.16 56.98 1.94
CA GLY A 76 -2.33 56.10 2.01
C GLY A 76 -2.00 54.67 1.60
N LEU A 77 -2.76 53.70 2.15
CA LEU A 77 -2.67 52.25 1.92
C LEU A 77 -2.59 51.83 0.42
N ASN A 78 -2.90 52.72 -0.52
CA ASN A 78 -2.81 52.49 -1.96
C ASN A 78 -1.37 52.47 -2.52
N GLU A 79 -0.39 53.15 -1.90
CA GLU A 79 0.97 53.24 -2.47
C GLU A 79 1.86 52.01 -2.18
N LEU A 80 1.52 51.23 -1.14
CA LEU A 80 2.15 49.93 -0.83
C LEU A 80 1.44 48.74 -1.48
N ALA A 81 0.18 48.90 -1.89
CA ALA A 81 -0.62 47.83 -2.50
C ALA A 81 -0.18 47.51 -3.94
N TRP A 82 0.14 48.54 -4.74
CA TRP A 82 0.51 48.34 -6.15
C TRP A 82 1.81 47.54 -6.36
N PRO A 83 2.90 47.79 -5.61
CA PRO A 83 4.11 46.97 -5.66
C PRO A 83 3.89 45.52 -5.27
N MET A 84 3.05 45.27 -4.26
CA MET A 84 2.69 43.91 -3.83
C MET A 84 1.85 43.20 -4.90
N ILE A 85 0.89 43.88 -5.50
CA ILE A 85 0.08 43.34 -6.61
C ILE A 85 0.97 42.98 -7.80
N LEU A 86 1.90 43.85 -8.19
CA LEU A 86 2.85 43.58 -9.27
C LEU A 86 3.81 42.44 -8.93
N ALA A 87 4.25 42.30 -7.67
CA ALA A 87 5.07 41.18 -7.22
C ALA A 87 4.31 39.85 -7.28
N VAL A 88 3.04 39.82 -6.85
CA VAL A 88 2.17 38.62 -6.92
C VAL A 88 1.87 38.24 -8.37
N ILE A 89 1.63 39.23 -9.25
CA ILE A 89 1.43 38.99 -10.68
C ILE A 89 2.72 38.45 -11.31
N ALA A 90 3.88 39.01 -10.98
CA ALA A 90 5.17 38.51 -11.47
C ALA A 90 5.44 37.07 -10.98
N LEU A 91 5.14 36.75 -9.71
CA LEU A 91 5.22 35.40 -9.15
C LEU A 91 4.26 34.43 -9.85
N ALA A 92 3.02 34.85 -10.13
CA ALA A 92 2.05 34.05 -10.86
C ALA A 92 2.50 33.78 -12.30
N LEU A 93 3.00 34.81 -12.99
CA LEU A 93 3.52 34.71 -14.36
C LEU A 93 4.81 33.88 -14.45
N LEU A 94 5.67 33.90 -13.43
CA LEU A 94 6.85 33.03 -13.34
C LEU A 94 6.50 31.58 -12.96
N SER A 95 5.43 31.36 -12.20
CA SER A 95 4.98 30.02 -11.83
C SER A 95 4.37 29.24 -13.01
N LEU A 96 3.83 29.94 -14.01
CA LEU A 96 3.18 29.35 -15.17
C LEU A 96 4.15 28.55 -16.08
N PRO A 97 5.29 29.10 -16.54
CA PRO A 97 6.25 28.34 -17.34
C PRO A 97 6.92 27.21 -16.54
N ILE A 98 7.09 27.37 -15.22
CA ILE A 98 7.60 26.30 -14.35
C ILE A 98 6.63 25.12 -14.31
N LYS A 99 5.33 25.39 -14.09
CA LYS A 99 4.27 24.36 -14.17
C LYS A 99 4.21 23.73 -15.55
N LEU A 100 4.39 24.51 -16.61
CA LEU A 100 4.37 24.01 -17.99
C LEU A 100 5.56 23.05 -18.24
N VAL A 101 6.77 23.45 -17.84
CA VAL A 101 7.98 22.62 -17.98
C VAL A 101 7.89 21.37 -17.11
N ALA A 102 7.47 21.49 -15.85
CA ALA A 102 7.26 20.35 -14.97
C ALA A 102 6.23 19.38 -15.57
N ASN A 103 5.11 19.88 -16.09
CA ASN A 103 4.11 19.05 -16.75
C ASN A 103 4.65 18.34 -18.00
N THR A 104 5.49 19.01 -18.81
CA THR A 104 6.12 18.38 -19.98
C THR A 104 7.09 17.27 -19.56
N ILE A 105 7.94 17.52 -18.56
CA ILE A 105 8.88 16.51 -18.03
C ILE A 105 8.12 15.31 -17.46
N CYS A 106 7.07 15.55 -16.65
CA CYS A 106 6.24 14.47 -16.12
C CYS A 106 5.60 13.62 -17.22
N LYS A 107 5.19 14.24 -18.34
CA LYS A 107 4.65 13.51 -19.49
C LYS A 107 5.71 12.69 -20.21
N ASP A 108 6.90 13.25 -20.40
CA ASP A 108 8.01 12.54 -21.05
C ASP A 108 8.49 11.35 -20.22
N ASP A 109 8.61 11.51 -18.90
CA ASP A 109 8.95 10.43 -17.98
C ASP A 109 7.86 9.35 -17.95
N ALA A 110 6.58 9.73 -17.94
CA ALA A 110 5.46 8.78 -18.02
C ALA A 110 5.46 7.99 -19.34
N ASN A 111 5.72 8.65 -20.47
CA ASN A 111 5.83 8.00 -21.77
C ASN A 111 7.04 7.06 -21.84
N TRP A 112 8.19 7.47 -21.29
CA TRP A 112 9.38 6.64 -21.24
C TRP A 112 9.15 5.39 -20.38
N LEU A 113 8.55 5.56 -19.19
CA LEU A 113 8.17 4.45 -18.32
C LEU A 113 7.24 3.47 -19.02
N GLN A 114 6.24 3.97 -19.75
CA GLN A 114 5.31 3.11 -20.50
C GLN A 114 6.01 2.31 -21.60
N GLN A 115 7.05 2.85 -22.23
CA GLN A 115 7.83 2.15 -23.27
C GLN A 115 8.81 1.11 -22.71
N HIS A 116 9.27 1.30 -21.47
CA HIS A 116 10.27 0.45 -20.81
C HIS A 116 9.67 -0.44 -19.71
N ASP A 117 8.34 -0.47 -19.64
CA ASP A 117 7.60 -1.37 -18.78
C ASP A 117 7.45 -2.74 -19.46
N PRO A 118 8.08 -3.81 -18.95
CA PRO A 118 7.94 -5.15 -19.52
C PRO A 118 6.52 -5.74 -19.30
N GLY A 119 5.70 -5.08 -18.48
CA GLY A 119 4.33 -5.44 -18.19
C GLY A 119 4.18 -6.49 -17.08
N PRO A 120 2.97 -6.64 -16.52
CA PRO A 120 2.71 -7.47 -15.34
C PRO A 120 3.00 -8.96 -15.53
N LEU A 121 2.83 -9.49 -16.75
CA LEU A 121 3.20 -10.88 -17.04
C LEU A 121 4.70 -11.11 -16.82
N MET A 122 5.53 -10.19 -17.32
CA MET A 122 6.98 -10.30 -17.22
C MET A 122 7.48 -10.05 -15.80
N ASP A 123 6.80 -9.23 -15.01
CA ASP A 123 7.09 -9.12 -13.57
C ASP A 123 7.04 -10.49 -12.89
N VAL A 124 5.99 -11.27 -13.15
CA VAL A 124 5.83 -12.62 -12.58
C VAL A 124 6.85 -13.60 -13.15
N VAL A 125 7.03 -13.61 -14.47
CA VAL A 125 7.99 -14.50 -15.14
C VAL A 125 9.39 -14.28 -14.60
N ASN A 126 9.82 -13.03 -14.44
CA ASN A 126 11.15 -12.70 -13.95
C ASN A 126 11.27 -13.03 -12.46
N ALA A 127 10.28 -12.67 -11.65
CA ALA A 127 10.31 -12.91 -10.21
C ALA A 127 10.31 -14.40 -9.83
N ALA A 128 9.57 -15.23 -10.57
CA ALA A 128 9.51 -16.68 -10.36
C ALA A 128 10.42 -17.49 -11.29
N GLN A 129 11.22 -16.81 -12.13
CA GLN A 129 12.13 -17.42 -13.11
C GLN A 129 11.42 -18.47 -13.99
N ILE A 130 10.24 -18.14 -14.51
CA ILE A 130 9.38 -19.10 -15.21
C ILE A 130 10.01 -19.51 -16.55
N ALA A 131 10.12 -20.82 -16.77
CA ALA A 131 10.64 -21.37 -18.02
C ALA A 131 9.68 -21.15 -19.19
N ARG A 132 10.24 -21.06 -20.41
CA ARG A 132 9.45 -21.14 -21.65
C ARG A 132 8.83 -22.52 -21.79
N ALA A 133 7.60 -22.59 -22.32
CA ALA A 133 6.98 -23.85 -22.66
C ALA A 133 7.67 -24.47 -23.88
N MET A 134 7.91 -25.79 -23.86
CA MET A 134 8.37 -26.50 -25.05
C MET A 134 7.23 -26.70 -26.06
N PRO A 135 7.52 -26.91 -27.35
CA PRO A 135 6.49 -27.19 -28.34
C PRO A 135 5.60 -28.37 -27.93
N GLY A 136 4.28 -28.13 -27.83
CA GLY A 136 3.29 -29.14 -27.45
C GLY A 136 3.01 -29.25 -25.94
N GLU A 137 3.72 -28.50 -25.10
CA GLU A 137 3.40 -28.41 -23.67
C GLU A 137 2.29 -27.39 -23.39
N PRO A 138 1.50 -27.56 -22.30
CA PRO A 138 0.60 -26.52 -21.83
C PRO A 138 1.35 -25.23 -21.50
N ASP A 139 0.84 -24.11 -22.02
CA ASP A 139 1.44 -22.80 -21.84
C ASP A 139 0.43 -21.72 -21.40
N PHE A 140 0.97 -20.67 -20.79
CA PHE A 140 0.29 -19.42 -20.52
C PHE A 140 1.14 -18.31 -21.11
N TYR A 141 0.71 -17.79 -22.27
CA TYR A 141 1.46 -16.79 -23.04
C TYR A 141 2.91 -17.23 -23.39
N GLY A 142 3.08 -18.51 -23.73
CA GLY A 142 4.37 -19.10 -24.09
C GLY A 142 5.27 -19.49 -22.92
N PHE A 143 4.76 -19.45 -21.69
CA PHE A 143 5.46 -19.86 -20.48
C PHE A 143 4.87 -21.14 -19.90
N ARG A 144 5.73 -21.97 -19.31
CA ARG A 144 5.39 -23.31 -18.83
C ARG A 144 4.27 -23.27 -17.79
N VAL A 145 3.28 -24.13 -17.96
CA VAL A 145 2.16 -24.33 -17.03
C VAL A 145 2.14 -25.76 -16.51
N VAL A 146 1.91 -25.90 -15.20
CA VAL A 146 1.71 -27.20 -14.54
C VAL A 146 0.40 -27.21 -13.75
N ASN A 147 -0.15 -28.41 -13.55
CA ASN A 147 -1.41 -28.58 -12.82
C ASN A 147 -1.25 -28.69 -11.31
N GLN A 148 -0.04 -28.91 -10.80
CA GLN A 148 0.24 -29.01 -9.37
C GLN A 148 1.63 -28.42 -9.12
N ASP A 149 1.78 -27.73 -7.99
CA ASP A 149 3.09 -27.32 -7.48
C ASP A 149 3.91 -28.56 -7.03
N ALA A 150 5.09 -28.36 -6.48
CA ALA A 150 5.93 -29.44 -5.95
C ALA A 150 5.70 -29.70 -4.44
N SER A 151 4.70 -29.09 -3.80
CA SER A 151 4.61 -29.07 -2.34
C SER A 151 4.50 -30.48 -1.77
N LYS A 152 3.58 -31.29 -2.31
CA LYS A 152 3.40 -32.68 -1.87
C LYS A 152 4.61 -33.57 -2.17
N GLU A 153 5.26 -33.38 -3.32
CA GLU A 153 6.46 -34.13 -3.70
C GLU A 153 7.65 -33.83 -2.78
N LEU A 154 7.82 -32.56 -2.40
CA LEU A 154 8.98 -32.10 -1.64
C LEU A 154 8.79 -32.21 -0.12
N TYR A 155 7.56 -32.03 0.37
CA TYR A 155 7.28 -31.86 1.79
C TYR A 155 6.27 -32.87 2.34
N GLY A 156 5.65 -33.69 1.49
CA GLY A 156 4.54 -34.56 1.90
C GLY A 156 3.39 -33.77 2.50
N ASP A 157 2.66 -34.40 3.42
CA ASP A 157 1.69 -33.73 4.29
C ASP A 157 2.45 -33.01 5.41
N SER A 158 3.19 -31.96 5.05
CA SER A 158 3.89 -31.09 6.01
C SER A 158 2.90 -30.09 6.60
N GLU A 159 2.00 -30.57 7.44
CA GLU A 159 1.05 -29.74 8.17
C GLU A 159 1.81 -28.75 9.09
N GLY A 160 1.72 -27.45 8.82
CA GLY A 160 2.33 -26.45 9.70
C GLY A 160 1.69 -26.47 11.08
N ASN A 161 2.44 -26.13 12.14
CA ASN A 161 1.94 -26.10 13.53
C ASN A 161 0.62 -25.32 13.66
N ALA A 162 0.49 -24.22 12.92
CA ALA A 162 -0.73 -23.43 12.87
C ALA A 162 -1.91 -24.22 12.26
N TYR A 163 -1.72 -24.91 11.12
CA TYR A 163 -2.80 -25.71 10.51
C TYR A 163 -3.34 -26.78 11.47
N HIS A 164 -2.44 -27.53 12.11
CA HIS A 164 -2.81 -28.54 13.10
C HIS A 164 -3.54 -27.94 14.31
N ALA A 165 -3.06 -26.82 14.84
CA ALA A 165 -3.70 -26.12 15.95
C ALA A 165 -5.13 -25.69 15.57
N GLY A 166 -5.30 -25.13 14.37
CA GLY A 166 -6.60 -24.72 13.85
C GLY A 166 -7.58 -25.87 13.67
N MET A 167 -7.11 -27.00 13.13
CA MET A 167 -7.95 -28.18 12.89
C MET A 167 -8.36 -28.90 14.18
N LYS A 168 -7.57 -28.82 15.24
CA LYS A 168 -7.84 -29.46 16.54
C LYS A 168 -8.64 -28.57 17.50
N ALA A 169 -8.75 -27.28 17.23
CA ALA A 169 -9.41 -26.34 18.11
C ALA A 169 -10.91 -26.64 18.24
N ASP A 170 -11.40 -26.68 19.49
CA ASP A 170 -12.83 -26.75 19.78
C ASP A 170 -13.42 -25.32 19.76
N LEU A 171 -14.07 -24.97 18.65
CA LEU A 171 -14.71 -23.67 18.48
C LEU A 171 -15.90 -23.46 19.44
N ASN A 172 -16.53 -24.53 19.93
CA ASN A 172 -17.59 -24.39 20.94
C ASN A 172 -17.00 -24.05 22.30
N ALA A 173 -15.88 -24.69 22.68
CA ALA A 173 -15.15 -24.32 23.88
C ALA A 173 -14.63 -22.88 23.80
N ALA A 174 -14.08 -22.45 22.65
CA ALA A 174 -13.65 -21.07 22.43
C ALA A 174 -14.82 -20.07 22.59
N ARG A 175 -16.01 -20.41 22.08
CA ARG A 175 -17.22 -19.61 22.26
C ARG A 175 -17.64 -19.51 23.73
N GLN A 176 -17.61 -20.62 24.46
CA GLN A 176 -17.93 -20.65 25.90
C GLN A 176 -16.95 -19.84 26.74
N LYS A 177 -15.67 -19.79 26.33
CA LYS A 177 -14.63 -18.95 26.94
C LYS A 177 -14.72 -17.46 26.55
N GLY A 178 -15.65 -17.08 25.67
CA GLY A 178 -15.76 -15.70 25.18
C GLY A 178 -14.64 -15.30 24.21
N GLN A 179 -14.01 -16.26 23.53
CA GLN A 179 -12.92 -16.01 22.56
C GLN A 179 -13.37 -16.12 21.09
N LEU A 180 -14.64 -16.47 20.87
CA LEU A 180 -15.23 -16.57 19.54
C LEU A 180 -16.62 -15.93 19.53
N TYR A 181 -16.76 -14.88 18.71
CA TYR A 181 -17.98 -14.11 18.53
C TYR A 181 -18.46 -14.17 17.08
N GLY A 182 -19.76 -14.38 16.91
CA GLY A 182 -20.38 -14.64 15.61
C GLY A 182 -20.10 -16.05 15.08
N THR A 183 -20.40 -16.30 13.81
CA THR A 183 -20.26 -17.64 13.22
C THR A 183 -19.33 -17.63 12.00
N PRO A 184 -18.07 -18.10 12.13
CA PRO A 184 -17.15 -18.22 11.01
C PRO A 184 -17.72 -19.10 9.90
N GLY A 185 -17.62 -18.66 8.66
CA GLY A 185 -18.06 -19.38 7.48
C GLY A 185 -19.56 -19.26 7.17
N ILE A 186 -20.29 -18.38 7.88
CA ILE A 186 -21.66 -17.95 7.52
C ILE A 186 -21.59 -16.67 6.69
N GLY A 187 -22.25 -16.67 5.52
CA GLY A 187 -22.29 -15.54 4.58
C GLY A 187 -22.19 -15.96 3.11
N LEU A 188 -21.54 -17.10 2.85
CA LEU A 188 -21.25 -17.56 1.47
C LEU A 188 -22.44 -18.17 0.71
N LYS A 189 -23.58 -18.48 1.38
CA LYS A 189 -24.71 -19.18 0.74
C LYS A 189 -25.50 -18.34 -0.28
N ASN A 190 -25.47 -17.01 -0.16
CA ASN A 190 -26.20 -16.09 -1.04
C ASN A 190 -25.29 -15.37 -2.06
N SER A 191 -24.02 -15.77 -2.14
CA SER A 191 -22.97 -15.06 -2.89
C SER A 191 -22.88 -15.41 -4.39
N GLY A 192 -23.68 -16.37 -4.86
CA GLY A 192 -23.64 -16.85 -6.25
C GLY A 192 -22.40 -17.67 -6.63
N PHE A 193 -21.53 -18.00 -5.67
CA PHE A 193 -20.35 -18.84 -5.91
C PHE A 193 -20.70 -20.34 -6.02
N ALA A 194 -19.91 -21.07 -6.81
CA ALA A 194 -20.01 -22.54 -6.91
C ALA A 194 -19.79 -23.20 -5.53
N THR A 195 -20.48 -24.31 -5.26
CA THR A 195 -20.47 -25.03 -3.97
C THR A 195 -19.06 -25.36 -3.45
N SER A 196 -18.11 -25.66 -4.33
CA SER A 196 -16.72 -25.91 -3.97
C SER A 196 -16.03 -24.68 -3.35
N ASN A 197 -16.32 -23.47 -3.85
CA ASN A 197 -15.74 -22.22 -3.38
C ASN A 197 -16.37 -21.78 -2.04
N ILE A 198 -17.66 -22.08 -1.85
CA ILE A 198 -18.37 -21.88 -0.58
C ILE A 198 -17.74 -22.76 0.52
N ASN A 199 -17.45 -24.02 0.19
CA ASN A 199 -16.84 -24.96 1.12
C ASN A 199 -15.39 -24.59 1.49
N SER A 200 -14.59 -24.09 0.54
CA SER A 200 -13.23 -23.64 0.82
C SER A 200 -13.20 -22.37 1.67
N GLY A 201 -14.04 -21.37 1.37
CA GLY A 201 -14.13 -20.13 2.16
C GLY A 201 -14.55 -20.42 3.61
N SER A 202 -15.64 -21.18 3.77
CA SER A 202 -16.14 -21.58 5.09
C SER A 202 -15.13 -22.41 5.88
N LYS A 203 -14.33 -23.27 5.22
CA LYS A 203 -13.23 -24.00 5.84
C LYS A 203 -12.12 -23.05 6.28
N GLY A 204 -11.71 -22.11 5.42
CA GLY A 204 -10.68 -21.12 5.72
C GLY A 204 -10.99 -20.30 6.96
N GLU A 205 -12.20 -19.77 7.06
CA GLU A 205 -12.65 -18.99 8.23
C GLU A 205 -12.65 -19.82 9.52
N ARG A 206 -13.12 -21.07 9.48
CA ARG A 206 -13.10 -21.96 10.65
C ARG A 206 -11.68 -22.32 11.10
N VAL A 207 -10.79 -22.60 10.15
CA VAL A 207 -9.38 -22.88 10.46
C VAL A 207 -8.73 -21.64 11.05
N LEU A 208 -8.93 -20.45 10.46
CA LEU A 208 -8.46 -19.19 11.03
C LEU A 208 -8.95 -19.00 12.48
N ALA A 209 -10.25 -19.17 12.73
CA ALA A 209 -10.81 -19.06 14.08
C ALA A 209 -10.16 -20.04 15.07
N GLY A 210 -9.94 -21.29 14.64
CA GLY A 210 -9.26 -22.29 15.46
C GLY A 210 -7.82 -21.93 15.77
N ILE A 211 -7.09 -21.38 14.79
CA ILE A 211 -5.70 -20.94 14.98
C ILE A 211 -5.66 -19.80 15.99
N ILE A 212 -6.49 -18.78 15.82
CA ILE A 212 -6.55 -17.65 16.75
C ILE A 212 -6.87 -18.14 18.16
N ALA A 213 -7.87 -19.01 18.34
CA ALA A 213 -8.21 -19.56 19.65
C ALA A 213 -7.02 -20.29 20.30
N ALA A 214 -6.35 -21.17 19.55
CA ALA A 214 -5.21 -21.93 20.06
C ALA A 214 -4.01 -21.04 20.44
N PHE A 215 -3.69 -20.03 19.62
CA PHE A 215 -2.59 -19.11 19.93
C PHE A 215 -2.95 -18.11 21.03
N ASN A 216 -4.23 -17.79 21.22
CA ASN A 216 -4.66 -16.95 22.33
C ASN A 216 -4.48 -17.66 23.69
N GLU A 217 -4.64 -18.98 23.76
CA GLU A 217 -4.28 -19.77 24.94
C GLU A 217 -2.77 -19.69 25.26
N GLY A 218 -1.94 -19.45 24.24
CA GLY A 218 -0.50 -19.27 24.35
C GLY A 218 -0.02 -17.82 24.60
N GLY A 219 -0.94 -16.87 24.80
CA GLY A 219 -0.59 -15.48 25.13
C GLY A 219 -0.65 -14.47 23.98
N LEU A 220 -1.39 -14.75 22.90
CA LEU A 220 -1.63 -13.76 21.83
C LEU A 220 -2.35 -12.49 22.35
N ASN A 221 -3.11 -12.61 23.46
CA ASN A 221 -3.77 -11.52 24.19
C ASN A 221 -4.73 -10.65 23.35
N VAL A 222 -5.40 -11.24 22.37
CA VAL A 222 -6.55 -10.62 21.71
C VAL A 222 -7.84 -10.99 22.45
N ASP A 223 -8.83 -10.11 22.45
CA ASP A 223 -10.13 -10.34 23.10
C ASP A 223 -10.83 -11.60 22.56
N GLY A 224 -10.76 -11.78 21.24
CA GLY A 224 -11.28 -12.95 20.58
C GLY A 224 -11.38 -12.75 19.07
N PHE A 225 -11.94 -13.76 18.41
CA PHE A 225 -12.28 -13.73 17.00
C PHE A 225 -13.69 -13.16 16.82
N TYR A 226 -13.85 -12.14 15.96
CA TYR A 226 -15.14 -11.54 15.65
C TYR A 226 -15.50 -11.75 14.17
N SER A 227 -16.51 -12.57 13.88
CA SER A 227 -17.09 -12.69 12.53
C SER A 227 -18.16 -11.61 12.33
N LEU A 228 -17.95 -10.67 11.39
CA LEU A 228 -18.79 -9.47 11.26
C LEU A 228 -19.44 -9.31 9.89
N TYR A 229 -20.64 -8.74 9.86
CA TYR A 229 -21.16 -8.13 8.64
C TYR A 229 -20.32 -6.91 8.28
N GLY A 230 -20.12 -6.68 6.99
CA GLY A 230 -19.63 -5.42 6.45
C GLY A 230 -20.68 -4.33 6.60
N LEU A 231 -20.23 -3.08 6.55
CA LEU A 231 -21.06 -1.89 6.73
C LEU A 231 -21.24 -1.12 5.42
N ASN A 232 -22.30 -0.31 5.36
CA ASN A 232 -22.43 0.80 4.42
C ASN A 232 -22.01 2.13 5.07
N GLU A 233 -22.02 3.22 4.29
CA GLU A 233 -21.63 4.57 4.75
C GLU A 233 -22.44 5.09 5.96
N ARG A 234 -23.64 4.54 6.19
CA ARG A 234 -24.52 4.89 7.31
C ARG A 234 -24.31 3.98 8.54
N GLY A 235 -23.34 3.06 8.49
CA GLY A 235 -23.06 2.11 9.57
C GLY A 235 -24.07 0.96 9.66
N GLN A 236 -24.86 0.75 8.61
CA GLN A 236 -25.82 -0.35 8.56
C GLN A 236 -25.17 -1.60 7.99
N LYS A 237 -25.56 -2.77 8.52
CA LYS A 237 -25.11 -4.07 8.03
C LYS A 237 -25.45 -4.27 6.55
N THR A 238 -24.53 -4.88 5.82
CA THR A 238 -24.66 -5.21 4.41
C THR A 238 -24.46 -6.71 4.19
N THR A 239 -24.62 -7.17 2.95
CA THR A 239 -24.28 -8.54 2.55
C THR A 239 -22.79 -8.74 2.32
N ALA A 240 -21.97 -7.69 2.44
CA ALA A 240 -20.53 -7.84 2.47
C ALA A 240 -20.12 -8.51 3.79
N ASP A 241 -19.06 -9.29 3.75
CA ASP A 241 -18.56 -10.02 4.89
C ASP A 241 -17.18 -9.51 5.30
N ILE A 242 -16.93 -9.45 6.61
CA ILE A 242 -15.61 -9.37 7.21
C ILE A 242 -15.41 -10.70 7.95
N ASP A 243 -14.46 -11.50 7.47
CA ASP A 243 -14.26 -12.87 7.96
C ASP A 243 -13.85 -12.87 9.43
N CYS A 244 -12.98 -11.93 9.83
CA CYS A 244 -12.49 -11.84 11.18
C CYS A 244 -12.08 -10.40 11.54
N VAL A 245 -12.43 -9.98 12.75
CA VAL A 245 -11.75 -8.89 13.45
C VAL A 245 -11.10 -9.44 14.71
N LEU A 246 -9.84 -9.05 14.95
CA LEU A 246 -9.11 -9.30 16.19
C LEU A 246 -8.94 -7.96 16.90
N LEU A 247 -9.25 -7.88 18.19
CA LEU A 247 -9.15 -6.67 18.98
C LEU A 247 -8.17 -6.87 20.13
N GLY A 248 -7.23 -5.95 20.29
CA GLY A 248 -6.26 -5.92 21.38
C GLY A 248 -6.06 -4.51 21.92
N ILE A 249 -5.37 -4.41 23.05
CA ILE A 249 -4.91 -3.15 23.63
C ILE A 249 -3.44 -3.30 24.02
N ASP A 250 -2.61 -2.32 23.69
CA ASP A 250 -1.21 -2.35 24.10
C ASP A 250 -1.02 -1.80 25.53
N HIS A 251 0.21 -1.91 26.04
CA HIS A 251 0.57 -1.41 27.37
C HIS A 251 0.46 0.12 27.53
N ALA A 252 0.38 0.88 26.42
CA ALA A 252 0.13 2.32 26.43
C ALA A 252 -1.36 2.67 26.43
N GLY A 253 -2.24 1.67 26.35
CA GLY A 253 -3.70 1.85 26.31
C GLY A 253 -4.26 2.13 24.91
N GLN A 254 -3.46 1.99 23.85
CA GLN A 254 -3.91 2.16 22.48
C GLN A 254 -4.61 0.88 22.00
N LEU A 255 -5.82 1.04 21.45
CA LEU A 255 -6.60 -0.06 20.88
C LEU A 255 -6.09 -0.39 19.48
N HIS A 256 -5.94 -1.68 19.20
CA HIS A 256 -5.52 -2.21 17.90
C HIS A 256 -6.55 -3.20 17.37
N ALA A 257 -6.95 -3.03 16.11
CA ALA A 257 -7.86 -3.95 15.44
C ALA A 257 -7.26 -4.48 14.14
N TRP A 258 -7.31 -5.79 13.93
CA TRP A 258 -6.95 -6.42 12.66
C TRP A 258 -8.19 -6.92 11.97
N PHE A 259 -8.53 -6.29 10.84
CA PHE A 259 -9.56 -6.75 9.93
C PHE A 259 -8.92 -7.72 8.95
N VAL A 260 -9.28 -8.99 9.10
CA VAL A 260 -8.68 -10.11 8.39
C VAL A 260 -9.72 -10.74 7.46
N ASP A 261 -9.39 -10.80 6.17
CA ASP A 261 -10.14 -11.59 5.19
C ASP A 261 -9.34 -12.89 4.90
N ALA A 262 -9.99 -14.03 5.09
CA ALA A 262 -9.37 -15.34 5.15
C ALA A 262 -9.44 -16.03 3.79
N LYS A 263 -8.28 -16.34 3.20
CA LYS A 263 -8.18 -17.05 1.92
C LYS A 263 -7.59 -18.44 2.11
N TYR A 264 -8.40 -19.45 1.81
CA TYR A 264 -8.00 -20.85 1.76
C TYR A 264 -7.94 -21.32 0.32
N TYR A 265 -6.88 -20.92 -0.37
CA TYR A 265 -6.65 -21.26 -1.78
C TYR A 265 -5.65 -22.41 -1.95
N LYS A 266 -5.64 -22.95 -3.16
CA LYS A 266 -4.74 -24.04 -3.56
C LYS A 266 -3.28 -23.60 -3.46
N GLY A 267 -2.46 -24.45 -2.87
CA GLY A 267 -1.01 -24.31 -2.84
C GLY A 267 -0.45 -24.68 -1.48
N GLY A 268 0.79 -25.13 -1.46
CA GLY A 268 1.55 -25.38 -0.24
C GLY A 268 2.84 -24.58 -0.20
N LYS A 269 3.84 -25.07 0.54
CA LYS A 269 5.14 -24.42 0.73
C LYS A 269 5.89 -24.09 -0.56
N ASP A 270 5.66 -24.82 -1.65
CA ASP A 270 6.28 -24.57 -2.95
C ASP A 270 5.54 -23.51 -3.79
N THR A 271 4.27 -23.24 -3.48
CA THR A 271 3.50 -22.22 -4.20
C THR A 271 3.96 -20.82 -3.79
N LYS A 272 4.12 -19.93 -4.78
CA LYS A 272 4.21 -18.48 -4.59
C LYS A 272 3.06 -17.80 -5.32
N TYR A 273 2.41 -16.85 -4.66
CA TYR A 273 1.48 -15.93 -5.30
C TYR A 273 2.21 -14.64 -5.65
N ILE A 274 1.91 -14.07 -6.82
CA ILE A 274 2.55 -12.83 -7.30
C ILE A 274 1.49 -11.96 -7.96
N CYS A 275 1.59 -10.63 -7.77
CA CYS A 275 0.71 -9.67 -8.42
C CYS A 275 0.88 -9.68 -9.95
N MET A 276 -0.24 -9.57 -10.67
CA MET A 276 -0.31 -9.45 -12.14
C MET A 276 -1.01 -8.16 -12.60
N GLY A 277 -1.10 -7.16 -11.72
CA GLY A 277 -1.85 -5.92 -12.00
C GLY A 277 -3.36 -6.15 -12.11
N ASP A 278 -4.13 -5.09 -12.33
CA ASP A 278 -5.58 -5.13 -12.61
C ASP A 278 -6.38 -6.05 -11.67
N ASN A 279 -6.14 -5.91 -10.37
CA ASN A 279 -6.76 -6.74 -9.34
C ASN A 279 -6.59 -8.25 -9.58
N THR A 280 -5.46 -8.68 -10.15
CA THR A 280 -5.20 -10.08 -10.48
C THR A 280 -3.90 -10.54 -9.83
N ILE A 281 -3.88 -11.79 -9.35
CA ILE A 281 -2.67 -12.48 -8.90
C ILE A 281 -2.48 -13.77 -9.69
N ALA A 282 -1.24 -14.21 -9.86
CA ALA A 282 -0.87 -15.50 -10.42
C ALA A 282 -0.33 -16.44 -9.36
N ARG A 283 -0.45 -17.74 -9.66
CA ARG A 283 0.14 -18.84 -8.90
C ARG A 283 1.34 -19.39 -9.65
N THR A 284 2.47 -19.53 -8.96
CA THR A 284 3.69 -20.12 -9.51
C THR A 284 4.22 -21.19 -8.56
N SER A 285 5.00 -22.13 -9.11
CA SER A 285 5.76 -23.11 -8.35
C SER A 285 7.22 -22.68 -8.34
N LYS A 286 7.79 -22.55 -7.13
CA LYS A 286 9.19 -22.15 -6.95
C LYS A 286 10.14 -23.21 -7.49
N ALA A 287 9.90 -24.48 -7.19
CA ALA A 287 10.75 -25.58 -7.62
C ALA A 287 10.56 -25.95 -9.10
N LYS A 288 9.34 -25.86 -9.64
CA LYS A 288 9.06 -26.23 -11.04
C LYS A 288 9.31 -25.09 -12.03
N HIS A 289 9.55 -23.87 -11.54
CA HIS A 289 9.75 -22.67 -12.35
C HIS A 289 8.64 -22.53 -13.42
N ALA A 290 7.39 -22.66 -12.97
CA ALA A 290 6.22 -22.77 -13.82
C ALA A 290 5.02 -22.04 -13.21
N PHE A 291 4.10 -21.59 -14.06
CA PHE A 291 2.76 -21.21 -13.64
C PHE A 291 1.99 -22.45 -13.15
N VAL A 292 1.13 -22.27 -12.15
CA VAL A 292 0.32 -23.35 -11.56
C VAL A 292 -1.15 -23.07 -11.80
N THR A 293 -1.87 -24.02 -12.38
CA THR A 293 -3.33 -23.89 -12.58
C THR A 293 -4.11 -24.11 -11.29
N GLY A 294 -5.24 -23.41 -11.18
CA GLY A 294 -6.15 -23.49 -10.05
C GLY A 294 -7.16 -24.62 -10.24
N PRO A 295 -8.07 -24.83 -9.28
CA PRO A 295 -9.15 -25.80 -9.44
C PRO A 295 -10.04 -25.55 -10.67
N ASN A 296 -10.10 -24.31 -11.14
CA ASN A 296 -10.83 -23.89 -12.35
C ASN A 296 -9.98 -23.96 -13.64
N GLY A 297 -8.77 -24.53 -13.58
CA GLY A 297 -7.84 -24.60 -14.71
C GLY A 297 -7.11 -23.29 -15.04
N GLN A 298 -7.46 -22.16 -14.40
CA GLN A 298 -6.84 -20.87 -14.70
C GLN A 298 -5.55 -20.67 -13.92
N VAL A 299 -4.57 -19.99 -14.52
CA VAL A 299 -3.32 -19.57 -13.86
C VAL A 299 -3.56 -18.39 -12.92
N THR A 300 -4.41 -17.46 -13.34
CA THR A 300 -4.71 -16.23 -12.62
C THR A 300 -5.91 -16.39 -11.68
N LEU A 301 -5.99 -15.47 -10.72
CA LEU A 301 -7.11 -15.34 -9.79
C LEU A 301 -7.45 -13.85 -9.65
N PRO A 302 -8.72 -13.45 -9.86
CA PRO A 302 -9.16 -12.09 -9.56
C PRO A 302 -9.23 -11.86 -8.05
N THR A 303 -8.92 -10.64 -7.64
CA THR A 303 -8.96 -10.16 -6.27
C THR A 303 -10.10 -9.15 -6.10
N SER A 304 -10.86 -9.30 -5.02
CA SER A 304 -12.01 -8.44 -4.73
C SER A 304 -11.59 -7.11 -4.09
N GLN A 305 -12.31 -6.03 -4.42
CA GLN A 305 -12.19 -4.71 -3.80
C GLN A 305 -12.94 -4.58 -2.47
N ASN A 306 -13.63 -5.63 -2.01
CA ASN A 306 -14.47 -5.57 -0.81
C ASN A 306 -13.72 -5.04 0.42
N MET A 307 -12.51 -5.54 0.69
CA MET A 307 -11.72 -5.11 1.83
C MET A 307 -11.27 -3.65 1.73
N VAL A 308 -10.99 -3.15 0.52
CA VAL A 308 -10.66 -1.73 0.31
C VAL A 308 -11.88 -0.85 0.62
N HIS A 309 -13.06 -1.26 0.14
CA HIS A 309 -14.31 -0.55 0.43
C HIS A 309 -14.62 -0.56 1.92
N GLN A 310 -14.58 -1.73 2.58
CA GLN A 310 -14.81 -1.85 4.01
C GLN A 310 -13.79 -1.04 4.83
N ALA A 311 -12.52 -0.99 4.41
CA ALA A 311 -11.53 -0.15 5.06
C ALA A 311 -11.90 1.34 5.05
N ALA A 312 -12.41 1.84 3.92
CA ALA A 312 -12.88 3.21 3.83
C ALA A 312 -14.14 3.44 4.68
N THR A 313 -15.11 2.53 4.64
CA THR A 313 -16.38 2.66 5.37
C THR A 313 -16.21 2.57 6.88
N TRP A 314 -15.36 1.67 7.38
CA TRP A 314 -15.16 1.49 8.82
C TRP A 314 -14.35 2.60 9.47
N ARG A 315 -13.54 3.35 8.70
CA ARG A 315 -12.62 4.37 9.21
C ARG A 315 -13.28 5.33 10.20
N GLN A 316 -14.40 5.95 9.83
CA GLN A 316 -15.09 6.93 10.69
C GLN A 316 -15.57 6.32 12.02
N PHE A 317 -15.99 5.05 12.02
CA PHE A 317 -16.45 4.37 13.23
C PHE A 317 -15.28 4.02 14.13
N LEU A 318 -14.13 3.65 13.57
CA LEU A 318 -12.93 3.30 14.32
C LEU A 318 -12.26 4.54 14.93
N GLU A 319 -12.24 5.66 14.21
CA GLU A 319 -11.70 6.94 14.66
C GLU A 319 -12.43 7.45 15.92
N GLN A 320 -13.76 7.26 16.00
CA GLN A 320 -14.56 7.63 17.17
C GLN A 320 -14.09 6.95 18.47
N TYR A 321 -13.52 5.75 18.38
CA TYR A 321 -13.02 4.98 19.53
C TYR A 321 -11.50 4.96 19.61
N HIS A 322 -10.82 5.80 18.81
CA HIS A 322 -9.35 5.84 18.71
C HIS A 322 -8.73 4.46 18.44
N ILE A 323 -9.36 3.65 17.59
CA ILE A 323 -8.87 2.31 17.24
C ILE A 323 -7.88 2.41 16.07
N SER A 324 -6.64 1.97 16.30
CA SER A 324 -5.65 1.77 15.25
C SER A 324 -5.97 0.49 14.48
N ALA A 325 -6.36 0.61 13.22
CA ALA A 325 -6.82 -0.53 12.44
C ALA A 325 -5.84 -0.93 11.33
N LYS A 326 -5.57 -2.23 11.23
CA LYS A 326 -4.86 -2.87 10.13
C LYS A 326 -5.83 -3.73 9.33
N TRP A 327 -5.67 -3.69 8.01
CA TRP A 327 -6.48 -4.45 7.06
C TRP A 327 -5.55 -5.40 6.35
N VAL A 328 -5.85 -6.71 6.41
CA VAL A 328 -4.98 -7.75 5.87
C VAL A 328 -5.80 -8.83 5.19
N ILE A 329 -5.23 -9.43 4.15
CA ILE A 329 -5.70 -10.70 3.63
C ILE A 329 -4.81 -11.78 4.22
N CYS A 330 -5.39 -12.75 4.93
CA CYS A 330 -4.63 -13.84 5.51
C CYS A 330 -4.80 -15.10 4.66
N PHE A 331 -3.69 -15.61 4.13
CA PHE A 331 -3.66 -16.93 3.51
C PHE A 331 -3.57 -17.99 4.61
N VAL A 332 -4.67 -18.71 4.78
CA VAL A 332 -4.82 -19.73 5.81
C VAL A 332 -4.11 -21.01 5.33
N PRO A 333 -3.23 -21.62 6.15
CA PRO A 333 -2.45 -22.78 5.75
C PRO A 333 -3.34 -23.97 5.37
N GLY A 334 -2.89 -24.75 4.39
CA GLY A 334 -3.44 -26.07 4.05
C GLY A 334 -2.58 -27.21 4.58
N PRO A 335 -2.93 -28.47 4.25
CA PRO A 335 -2.16 -29.65 4.65
C PRO A 335 -0.73 -29.66 4.08
N GLU A 336 -0.55 -29.04 2.91
CA GLU A 336 0.76 -28.91 2.23
C GLU A 336 1.54 -27.64 2.68
N GLY A 337 1.04 -26.94 3.70
CA GLY A 337 1.61 -25.71 4.27
C GLY A 337 0.97 -24.41 3.76
N THR A 338 1.68 -23.30 3.97
CA THR A 338 1.25 -21.96 3.54
C THR A 338 2.01 -21.53 2.28
N PRO A 339 1.31 -21.05 1.24
CA PRO A 339 1.95 -20.40 0.10
C PRO A 339 2.80 -19.18 0.50
N ASP A 340 3.85 -18.90 -0.27
CA ASP A 340 4.57 -17.63 -0.18
C ASP A 340 3.71 -16.49 -0.75
N VAL A 341 3.44 -15.49 0.09
CA VAL A 341 2.63 -14.30 -0.22
C VAL A 341 3.33 -12.99 0.17
N SER A 342 4.63 -13.02 0.47
CA SER A 342 5.36 -11.89 1.08
C SER A 342 5.23 -10.58 0.29
N ASP A 343 5.20 -10.69 -1.03
CA ASP A 343 5.24 -9.56 -1.96
C ASP A 343 3.85 -9.24 -2.55
N VAL A 344 2.81 -9.90 -2.05
CA VAL A 344 1.46 -9.80 -2.61
C VAL A 344 0.72 -8.62 -1.99
N ARG A 345 0.00 -7.92 -2.87
CA ARG A 345 -1.03 -6.96 -2.50
C ARG A 345 -2.34 -7.40 -3.10
N TRP A 346 -3.40 -7.36 -2.30
CA TRP A 346 -4.74 -7.68 -2.73
C TRP A 346 -5.41 -6.45 -3.31
N SER A 347 -6.18 -6.62 -4.39
CA SER A 347 -6.73 -5.51 -5.16
C SER A 347 -5.64 -4.52 -5.59
N ALA A 348 -4.49 -5.06 -6.03
CA ALA A 348 -3.30 -4.25 -6.24
C ALA A 348 -3.44 -3.27 -7.40
N ILE A 349 -3.05 -2.02 -7.14
CA ILE A 349 -2.73 -1.03 -8.16
C ILE A 349 -1.25 -1.14 -8.48
N ARG A 350 -0.93 -1.35 -9.75
CA ARG A 350 0.44 -1.42 -10.25
C ARG A 350 0.91 -0.02 -10.65
N SER A 351 2.06 0.38 -10.12
CA SER A 351 2.83 1.54 -10.57
C SER A 351 4.21 1.09 -11.01
N VAL A 352 4.82 1.81 -11.95
CA VAL A 352 6.20 1.55 -12.38
C VAL A 352 7.06 2.72 -11.94
N VAL A 353 8.14 2.41 -11.26
CA VAL A 353 9.13 3.40 -10.83
C VAL A 353 10.46 3.11 -11.50
N ILE A 354 11.31 4.12 -11.54
CA ILE A 354 12.66 4.00 -12.10
C ILE A 354 13.56 3.33 -11.07
N ASP A 355 14.20 2.25 -11.48
CA ASP A 355 15.18 1.54 -10.66
C ASP A 355 16.45 1.33 -11.48
N PRO A 356 17.47 2.17 -11.30
CA PRO A 356 18.74 2.04 -12.01
C PRO A 356 19.47 0.72 -11.77
N ASN A 357 19.09 -0.02 -10.72
CA ASN A 357 19.66 -1.32 -10.38
C ASN A 357 18.89 -2.48 -11.03
N SER A 358 17.72 -2.23 -11.62
CA SER A 358 16.95 -3.23 -12.34
C SER A 358 17.52 -3.43 -13.76
N PRO A 359 17.57 -4.66 -14.29
CA PRO A 359 17.99 -4.91 -15.68
C PRO A 359 17.19 -4.14 -16.73
N THR A 360 15.92 -3.81 -16.45
CA THR A 360 15.04 -3.03 -17.33
C THR A 360 15.13 -1.51 -17.07
N GLY A 361 15.91 -1.07 -16.08
CA GLY A 361 15.94 0.31 -15.59
C GLY A 361 14.68 0.73 -14.83
N THR A 362 13.75 -0.20 -14.60
CA THR A 362 12.43 0.03 -14.01
C THR A 362 12.10 -1.08 -13.00
N ARG A 363 11.26 -0.76 -12.02
CA ARG A 363 10.71 -1.73 -11.06
C ARG A 363 9.21 -1.50 -10.92
N ALA A 364 8.44 -2.59 -10.94
CA ALA A 364 7.03 -2.54 -10.62
C ALA A 364 6.83 -2.46 -9.10
N GLU A 365 5.94 -1.59 -8.67
CA GLU A 365 5.46 -1.49 -7.30
C GLU A 365 3.96 -1.76 -7.28
N TYR A 366 3.53 -2.48 -6.26
CA TYR A 366 2.13 -2.85 -6.08
C TYR A 366 1.66 -2.26 -4.76
N THR A 367 0.53 -1.54 -4.81
CA THR A 367 -0.12 -0.96 -3.64
C THR A 367 -1.52 -1.53 -3.49
N GLY A 368 -1.95 -1.81 -2.26
CA GLY A 368 -3.22 -2.48 -1.98
C GLY A 368 -3.26 -3.01 -0.56
N ILE A 369 -4.22 -3.88 -0.25
CA ILE A 369 -4.30 -4.49 1.07
C ILE A 369 -3.17 -5.53 1.18
N PRO A 370 -2.32 -5.47 2.22
CA PRO A 370 -1.25 -6.45 2.40
C PRO A 370 -1.81 -7.85 2.54
N VAL A 371 -1.15 -8.82 1.91
CA VAL A 371 -1.41 -10.24 2.10
C VAL A 371 -0.35 -10.80 3.04
N MET A 372 -0.78 -11.61 3.99
CA MET A 372 0.08 -12.23 4.99
C MET A 372 -0.17 -13.72 5.05
N SER A 373 0.88 -14.47 5.39
CA SER A 373 0.70 -15.83 5.89
C SER A 373 0.09 -15.76 7.29
N MET A 374 -0.57 -16.84 7.72
CA MET A 374 -1.04 -16.96 9.10
C MET A 374 0.09 -16.80 10.12
N GLU A 375 1.28 -17.31 9.81
CA GLU A 375 2.46 -17.21 10.68
C GLU A 375 2.90 -15.75 10.85
N ASP A 376 2.89 -14.96 9.78
CA ASP A 376 3.27 -13.55 9.83
C ASP A 376 2.21 -12.71 10.56
N LEU A 377 0.92 -13.03 10.40
CA LEU A 377 -0.14 -12.39 11.18
C LEU A 377 0.04 -12.64 12.69
N ILE A 378 0.29 -13.89 13.09
CA ILE A 378 0.55 -14.22 14.50
C ILE A 378 1.82 -13.53 15.03
N LYS A 379 2.91 -13.54 14.26
CA LYS A 379 4.15 -12.86 14.63
C LYS A 379 3.95 -11.36 14.79
N GLU A 380 3.17 -10.74 13.91
CA GLU A 380 2.87 -9.31 13.99
C GLU A 380 2.11 -8.98 15.27
N ILE A 381 1.05 -9.74 15.59
CA ILE A 381 0.23 -9.50 16.78
C ILE A 381 1.04 -9.76 18.05
N HIS A 382 1.76 -10.88 18.14
CA HIS A 382 2.65 -11.15 19.28
C HIS A 382 3.72 -10.07 19.45
N GLY A 383 4.27 -9.56 18.35
CA GLY A 383 5.28 -8.50 18.36
C GLY A 383 4.77 -7.16 18.91
N MET A 384 3.45 -6.97 19.05
CA MET A 384 2.88 -5.79 19.69
C MET A 384 2.89 -5.85 21.22
N ASP A 385 3.13 -7.02 21.82
CA ASP A 385 3.12 -7.22 23.27
C ASP A 385 1.82 -6.67 23.90
N LEU A 386 0.69 -7.25 23.51
CA LEU A 386 -0.63 -6.79 23.92
C LEU A 386 -0.85 -7.01 25.43
N ALA A 387 -1.42 -6.00 26.07
CA ALA A 387 -1.82 -6.04 27.47
C ALA A 387 -3.08 -6.91 27.67
N HIS A 388 -3.42 -7.14 28.94
CA HIS A 388 -4.57 -7.98 29.30
C HIS A 388 -5.88 -7.42 28.73
N THR A 389 -6.69 -8.29 28.12
CA THR A 389 -7.91 -7.93 27.37
C THR A 389 -8.98 -7.26 28.23
N ALA A 390 -8.98 -7.51 29.55
CA ALA A 390 -9.85 -6.80 30.51
C ALA A 390 -9.68 -5.27 30.51
N ASN A 391 -8.58 -4.74 29.96
CA ASN A 391 -8.34 -3.31 29.83
C ASN A 391 -9.02 -2.70 28.59
N ILE A 392 -9.62 -3.50 27.71
CA ILE A 392 -10.33 -3.02 26.53
C ILE A 392 -11.65 -2.36 26.97
N PRO A 393 -11.92 -1.09 26.58
CA PRO A 393 -13.16 -0.42 26.92
C PRO A 393 -14.40 -1.16 26.38
N LEU A 394 -15.41 -1.33 27.22
CA LEU A 394 -16.65 -2.03 26.87
C LEU A 394 -17.33 -1.42 25.63
N ALA A 395 -17.23 -0.09 25.45
CA ALA A 395 -17.81 0.59 24.30
C ALA A 395 -17.17 0.16 22.97
N ALA A 396 -15.85 -0.08 22.95
CA ALA A 396 -15.15 -0.61 21.78
C ALA A 396 -15.54 -2.07 21.49
N ILE A 397 -15.69 -2.89 22.52
CA ILE A 397 -16.22 -4.26 22.36
C ILE A 397 -17.64 -4.23 21.79
N GLN A 398 -18.49 -3.33 22.28
CA GLN A 398 -19.88 -3.22 21.83
C GLN A 398 -19.99 -2.79 20.36
N LEU A 399 -19.08 -1.93 19.88
CA LEU A 399 -19.00 -1.57 18.46
C LEU A 399 -18.97 -2.82 17.58
N PHE A 400 -18.09 -3.78 17.88
CA PHE A 400 -17.97 -5.02 17.10
C PHE A 400 -19.10 -6.00 17.38
N LYS A 401 -19.53 -6.16 18.64
CA LYS A 401 -20.63 -7.07 19.01
C LYS A 401 -21.96 -6.70 18.34
N ASN A 402 -22.19 -5.42 18.05
CA ASN A 402 -23.37 -4.99 17.32
C ASN A 402 -23.38 -5.49 15.85
N GLN A 403 -22.21 -5.86 15.31
CA GLN A 403 -22.03 -6.22 13.90
C GLN A 403 -21.86 -7.72 13.64
N LEU A 404 -22.05 -8.58 14.64
CA LEU A 404 -21.83 -10.03 14.52
C LEU A 404 -22.71 -10.67 13.43
N LYS A 405 -22.12 -11.63 12.71
CA LYS A 405 -22.84 -12.62 11.89
C LYS A 405 -23.45 -13.69 12.81
N HIS A 406 -24.70 -14.06 12.57
CA HIS A 406 -25.40 -15.10 13.33
C HIS A 406 -25.64 -16.35 12.48
#